data_AF-A0A7J3ACV9-F1
#
_entry.id   AF-A0A7J3ACV9-F1
#
_cell.length_a   1.000
_cell.length_b   1.000
_cell.length_c   1.000
_cell.angle_alpha   90.00
_cell.angle_beta   90.00
_cell.angle_gamma   90.00
#
_symmetry.space_group_name_H-M   'P 1'
#
loop_
_entity.id
_entity.type
_entity.pdbx_description
1 polymer ?
#
loop_
_entity_poly.entity_id
_entity_poly.type
_entity_poly.pdbx_seq_one_letter_code
_entity_poly.pdbx_strand_id
1 'polypeptide(L)'
;IGNSLSEFAKLGAKAEEEALVLYRKIIEAAKALGDVETWKMFEKIYSQEEQHLFKFQEYVNMKDEPEDAEAQPVSEWRKIFTDDYFALLNRAVAAEISAIIQYTNQHEKASLLALREKVSPLEVVTESNKAKVISDLLKKIFMVEMEHLEKISERIYLLEGECTVTPDPIPQVGETADDFVKLDHEAENIAIVLYRQIIAEALKRGDTTTRRMFEDIVLQEEEHYWAFDDFLR
;
A
#
# COMPACT_ATOMS: atom_id res chain seq x y z
N ILE A 1 -13.26 -5.64 7.01
CA ILE A 1 -13.53 -6.31 5.73
C ILE A 1 -14.81 -7.11 5.94
N GLY A 2 -15.73 -7.14 4.97
CA GLY A 2 -16.96 -7.94 5.08
C GLY A 2 -16.67 -9.45 5.00
N ASN A 3 -17.69 -10.29 5.13
CA ASN A 3 -17.55 -11.76 5.02
C ASN A 3 -18.39 -12.36 3.89
N SER A 4 -19.09 -11.54 3.10
CA SER A 4 -19.85 -12.00 1.95
C SER A 4 -19.80 -10.98 0.81
N LEU A 5 -20.12 -11.43 -0.41
CA LEU A 5 -20.14 -10.55 -1.59
C LEU A 5 -21.18 -9.42 -1.44
N SER A 6 -22.35 -9.71 -0.88
CA SER A 6 -23.35 -8.66 -0.61
C SER A 6 -22.89 -7.70 0.49
N GLU A 7 -22.14 -8.18 1.49
CA GLU A 7 -21.54 -7.33 2.51
C GLU A 7 -20.44 -6.44 1.93
N PHE A 8 -19.58 -6.97 1.05
CA PHE A 8 -18.59 -6.17 0.31
C PHE A 8 -19.25 -5.06 -0.51
N ALA A 9 -20.32 -5.37 -1.24
CA ALA A 9 -21.05 -4.38 -2.01
C ALA A 9 -21.68 -3.30 -1.12
N LYS A 10 -22.24 -3.68 0.04
CA LYS A 10 -22.80 -2.72 1.02
C LYS A 10 -21.74 -1.82 1.63
N LEU A 11 -20.60 -2.40 2.03
CA LEU A 11 -19.49 -1.64 2.61
C LEU A 11 -18.86 -0.71 1.58
N GLY A 12 -18.68 -1.17 0.34
CA GLY A 12 -18.21 -0.37 -0.79
C GLY A 12 -19.16 0.80 -1.06
N ALA A 13 -20.46 0.52 -1.28
CA ALA A 13 -21.47 1.56 -1.49
C ALA A 13 -21.48 2.59 -0.35
N LYS A 14 -21.39 2.14 0.91
CA LYS A 14 -21.33 3.04 2.07
C LYS A 14 -20.07 3.92 2.04
N ALA A 15 -18.91 3.35 1.72
CA ALA A 15 -17.66 4.12 1.61
C ALA A 15 -17.76 5.19 0.52
N GLU A 16 -18.32 4.84 -0.65
CA GLU A 16 -18.52 5.80 -1.74
C GLU A 16 -19.54 6.89 -1.38
N GLU A 17 -20.64 6.55 -0.70
CA GLU A 17 -21.61 7.54 -0.22
C GLU A 17 -20.98 8.53 0.77
N GLU A 18 -20.18 8.02 1.72
CA GLU A 18 -19.44 8.85 2.67
C GLU A 18 -18.42 9.76 1.96
N ALA A 19 -17.71 9.24 0.95
CA ALA A 19 -16.77 9.99 0.13
C ALA A 19 -17.47 11.10 -0.67
N LEU A 20 -18.58 10.81 -1.35
CA LEU A 20 -19.35 11.80 -2.12
C LEU A 20 -19.87 12.94 -1.24
N VAL A 21 -20.35 12.64 -0.04
CA VAL A 21 -20.78 13.65 0.93
C VAL A 21 -19.61 14.54 1.34
N LEU A 22 -18.44 13.96 1.61
CA LEU A 22 -17.23 14.70 1.96
C LEU A 22 -16.76 15.57 0.79
N TYR A 23 -16.64 15.00 -0.41
CA TYR A 23 -16.13 15.70 -1.59
C TYR A 23 -17.03 16.84 -2.02
N ARG A 24 -18.36 16.69 -1.90
CA ARG A 24 -19.30 17.81 -2.10
C ARG A 24 -19.01 18.99 -1.17
N LYS A 25 -18.78 18.72 0.12
CA LYS A 25 -18.42 19.77 1.09
C LYS A 25 -17.10 20.44 0.73
N ILE A 26 -16.12 19.67 0.27
CA ILE A 26 -14.81 20.20 -0.18
C ILE A 26 -14.98 21.08 -1.41
N ILE A 27 -15.75 20.65 -2.41
CA ILE A 27 -16.05 21.42 -3.63
C ILE A 27 -16.74 22.74 -3.29
N GLU A 28 -17.76 22.71 -2.42
CA GLU A 28 -18.49 23.91 -1.97
C GLU A 28 -17.55 24.88 -1.22
N ALA A 29 -16.72 24.35 -0.31
CA ALA A 29 -15.75 25.16 0.42
C ALA A 29 -14.70 25.79 -0.52
N ALA A 30 -14.14 25.02 -1.46
CA ALA A 30 -13.18 25.52 -2.44
C ALA A 30 -13.81 26.59 -3.36
N LYS A 31 -15.06 26.40 -3.81
CA LYS A 31 -15.82 27.41 -4.57
C LYS A 31 -16.02 28.69 -3.78
N ALA A 32 -16.36 28.60 -2.51
CA ALA A 32 -16.51 29.77 -1.64
C ALA A 32 -15.19 30.54 -1.45
N LEU A 33 -14.05 29.85 -1.47
CA LEU A 33 -12.71 30.43 -1.38
C LEU A 33 -12.17 30.96 -2.73
N GLY A 34 -12.81 30.64 -3.85
CA GLY A 34 -12.28 30.97 -5.18
C GLY A 34 -11.14 30.07 -5.66
N ASP A 35 -10.91 28.92 -5.01
CA ASP A 35 -9.84 27.96 -5.35
C ASP A 35 -10.25 27.02 -6.50
N VAL A 36 -10.04 27.52 -7.72
CA VAL A 36 -10.46 26.87 -8.97
C VAL A 36 -9.82 25.49 -9.17
N GLU A 37 -8.54 25.35 -8.82
CA GLU A 37 -7.78 24.13 -9.05
C GLU A 37 -8.30 23.01 -8.15
N THR A 38 -8.48 23.30 -6.86
CA THR A 38 -9.00 22.32 -5.90
C THR A 38 -10.40 21.86 -6.26
N TRP A 39 -11.35 22.77 -6.56
CA TRP A 39 -12.72 22.30 -6.83
C TRP A 39 -12.80 21.50 -8.14
N LYS A 40 -12.01 21.83 -9.17
CA LYS A 40 -12.01 21.07 -10.42
C LYS A 40 -11.42 19.68 -10.22
N MET A 41 -10.36 19.57 -9.42
CA MET A 41 -9.78 18.28 -9.05
C MET A 41 -10.82 17.41 -8.34
N PHE A 42 -11.48 17.93 -7.32
CA PHE A 42 -12.50 17.19 -6.59
C PHE A 42 -13.78 16.93 -7.41
N GLU A 43 -14.17 17.80 -8.34
CA GLU A 43 -15.28 17.51 -9.27
C GLU A 43 -14.97 16.29 -10.16
N LYS A 44 -13.72 16.15 -10.62
CA LYS A 44 -13.29 14.98 -11.39
C LYS A 44 -13.35 13.71 -10.54
N ILE A 45 -12.80 13.74 -9.33
CA ILE A 45 -12.82 12.60 -8.40
C ILE A 45 -14.26 12.24 -8.03
N TYR A 46 -15.07 13.22 -7.65
CA TYR A 46 -16.50 13.04 -7.33
C TYR A 46 -17.25 12.34 -8.48
N SER A 47 -17.00 12.74 -9.73
CA SER A 47 -17.62 12.08 -10.88
C SER A 47 -17.17 10.61 -11.06
N GLN A 48 -15.97 10.25 -10.62
CA GLN A 48 -15.49 8.86 -10.63
C GLN A 48 -16.14 8.06 -9.50
N GLU A 49 -16.21 8.61 -8.29
CA GLU A 49 -16.85 7.94 -7.15
C GLU A 49 -18.36 7.74 -7.38
N GLU A 50 -19.05 8.63 -8.10
CA GLU A 50 -20.44 8.38 -8.50
C GLU A 50 -20.57 7.12 -9.37
N GLN A 51 -19.61 6.86 -10.27
CA GLN A 51 -19.59 5.64 -11.08
C GLN A 51 -19.31 4.40 -10.23
N HIS A 52 -18.39 4.50 -9.27
CA HIS A 52 -18.11 3.42 -8.32
C HIS A 52 -19.34 3.11 -7.46
N LEU A 53 -20.02 4.12 -6.93
CA LEU A 53 -21.25 3.95 -6.16
C LEU A 53 -22.33 3.23 -6.97
N PHE A 54 -22.60 3.68 -8.20
CA PHE A 54 -23.59 3.02 -9.06
C PHE A 54 -23.20 1.56 -9.30
N LYS A 55 -21.91 1.29 -9.49
CA LYS A 55 -21.42 -0.07 -9.68
C LYS A 55 -21.66 -0.94 -8.44
N PHE A 56 -21.35 -0.46 -7.24
CA PHE A 56 -21.66 -1.20 -6.01
C PHE A 56 -23.15 -1.41 -5.82
N GLN A 57 -23.98 -0.39 -6.10
CA GLN A 57 -25.45 -0.45 -5.99
C GLN A 57 -26.09 -1.57 -6.82
N GLU A 58 -25.49 -1.95 -7.95
CA GLU A 58 -25.93 -3.12 -8.74
C GLU A 58 -25.89 -4.42 -7.93
N TYR A 59 -25.00 -4.53 -6.95
CA TYR A 59 -24.75 -5.75 -6.17
C TYR A 59 -25.25 -5.70 -4.72
N VAL A 60 -25.70 -4.55 -4.21
CA VAL A 60 -26.15 -4.40 -2.79
C VAL A 60 -27.29 -5.35 -2.44
N ASN A 61 -28.17 -5.64 -3.40
CA ASN A 61 -29.30 -6.55 -3.25
C ASN A 61 -29.03 -7.96 -3.80
N MET A 62 -27.79 -8.25 -4.18
CA MET A 62 -27.40 -9.59 -4.58
C MET A 62 -27.67 -10.55 -3.41
N LYS A 63 -28.23 -11.72 -3.73
CA LYS A 63 -28.35 -12.80 -2.75
C LYS A 63 -27.02 -13.52 -2.71
N ASP A 64 -26.41 -13.56 -1.53
CA ASP A 64 -25.27 -14.43 -1.30
C ASP A 64 -25.71 -15.88 -1.55
N GLU A 65 -24.86 -16.65 -2.23
CA GLU A 65 -25.09 -18.08 -2.32
C GLU A 65 -25.03 -18.66 -0.90
N PRO A 66 -25.99 -19.52 -0.51
CA PRO A 66 -25.87 -20.21 0.76
C PRO A 66 -24.56 -21.00 0.72
N GLU A 67 -23.67 -20.71 1.67
CA GLU A 67 -22.53 -21.58 1.95
C GLU A 67 -23.07 -22.88 2.56
N ASP A 68 -23.64 -23.75 1.72
CA ASP A 68 -23.92 -25.14 2.04
C ASP A 68 -22.58 -25.90 2.02
N ALA A 69 -21.68 -25.51 2.92
CA ALA A 69 -20.46 -26.23 3.19
C ALA A 69 -20.63 -26.90 4.55
N GLU A 70 -21.06 -28.16 4.55
CA GLU A 70 -20.55 -29.06 5.59
C GLU A 70 -19.03 -28.89 5.58
N ALA A 71 -18.47 -28.31 6.65
CA ALA A 71 -17.06 -27.98 6.71
C ALA A 71 -16.25 -29.21 6.35
N GLN A 72 -15.73 -29.23 5.11
CA GLN A 72 -14.93 -30.36 4.67
C GLN A 72 -13.69 -30.40 5.57
N PRO A 73 -13.25 -31.60 5.99
CA PRO A 73 -12.06 -31.69 6.81
C PRO A 73 -10.89 -31.01 6.08
N VAL A 74 -10.18 -30.14 6.79
CA VAL A 74 -9.02 -29.44 6.26
C VAL A 74 -8.04 -30.47 5.67
N SER A 75 -7.68 -30.28 4.40
CA SER A 75 -6.75 -31.16 3.70
C SER A 75 -5.43 -31.29 4.46
N GLU A 76 -4.84 -32.49 4.52
CA GLU A 76 -3.62 -32.75 5.30
C GLU A 76 -2.46 -31.78 4.99
N TRP A 77 -2.29 -31.40 3.71
CA TRP A 77 -1.24 -30.46 3.30
C TRP A 77 -1.44 -29.04 3.85
N ARG A 78 -2.70 -28.65 4.18
CA ARG A 78 -3.02 -27.33 4.71
C ARG A 78 -2.76 -27.20 6.21
N LYS A 79 -2.54 -28.30 6.92
CA LYS A 79 -2.27 -28.29 8.37
C LYS A 79 -0.98 -27.57 8.76
N ILE A 80 -0.11 -27.26 7.78
CA ILE A 80 1.12 -26.48 8.01
C ILE A 80 0.85 -24.97 8.18
N PHE A 81 -0.32 -24.48 7.74
CA PHE A 81 -0.74 -23.08 7.84
C PHE A 81 -1.49 -22.87 9.14
N THR A 82 -0.75 -22.49 10.17
CA THR A 82 -1.27 -22.26 11.52
C THR A 82 -1.44 -20.76 11.76
N ASP A 83 -2.19 -20.40 12.80
CA ASP A 83 -2.44 -19.00 13.16
C ASP A 83 -1.15 -18.20 13.38
N ASP A 84 -0.11 -18.81 13.98
CA ASP A 84 1.20 -18.17 14.16
C ASP A 84 1.92 -17.91 12.83
N TYR A 85 1.68 -18.74 11.81
CA TYR A 85 2.24 -18.52 10.48
C TYR A 85 1.49 -17.41 9.75
N PHE A 86 0.16 -17.37 9.84
CA PHE A 86 -0.62 -16.25 9.34
C PHE A 86 -0.28 -14.94 10.06
N ALA A 87 -0.03 -14.98 11.36
CA ALA A 87 0.43 -13.81 12.11
C ALA A 87 1.80 -13.32 11.60
N LEU A 88 2.71 -14.25 11.27
CA LEU A 88 4.01 -13.90 10.68
C LEU A 88 3.86 -13.27 9.28
N LEU A 89 3.02 -13.83 8.41
CA LEU A 89 2.76 -13.27 7.09
C LEU A 89 2.05 -11.91 7.17
N ASN A 90 1.13 -11.74 8.13
CA ASN A 90 0.47 -10.47 8.36
C ASN A 90 1.41 -9.36 8.84
N ARG A 91 2.54 -9.68 9.46
CA ARG A 91 3.57 -8.67 9.75
C ARG A 91 4.18 -8.11 8.46
N ALA A 92 4.30 -8.92 7.40
CA ALA A 92 4.73 -8.43 6.10
C ALA A 92 3.66 -7.53 5.48
N VAL A 93 2.40 -7.96 5.45
CA VAL A 93 1.26 -7.13 5.01
C VAL A 93 1.24 -5.77 5.72
N ALA A 94 1.41 -5.76 7.06
CA ALA A 94 1.43 -4.53 7.84
C ALA A 94 2.63 -3.62 7.51
N ALA A 95 3.80 -4.21 7.24
CA ALA A 95 5.00 -3.49 6.84
C ALA A 95 4.82 -2.85 5.46
N GLU A 96 4.27 -3.59 4.49
CA GLU A 96 3.96 -3.07 3.16
C GLU A 96 2.96 -1.91 3.19
N ILE A 97 1.87 -2.04 3.95
CA ILE A 97 0.90 -0.94 4.14
C ILE A 97 1.62 0.28 4.72
N SER A 98 2.55 0.08 5.67
CA SER A 98 3.32 1.16 6.25
C SER A 98 4.21 1.86 5.23
N ALA A 99 4.99 1.09 4.48
CA ALA A 99 5.91 1.57 3.44
C ALA A 99 5.14 2.34 2.35
N ILE A 100 4.04 1.80 1.83
CA ILE A 100 3.20 2.46 0.82
C ILE A 100 2.74 3.83 1.31
N ILE A 101 2.21 3.92 2.54
CA ILE A 101 1.73 5.19 3.09
C ILE A 101 2.91 6.15 3.30
N GLN A 102 4.02 5.68 3.87
CA GLN A 102 5.21 6.48 4.13
C GLN A 102 5.78 7.08 2.83
N TYR A 103 6.10 6.22 1.86
CA TYR A 103 6.78 6.58 0.62
C TYR A 103 5.90 7.44 -0.28
N THR A 104 4.59 7.21 -0.30
CA THR A 104 3.64 8.08 -1.02
C THR A 104 3.65 9.51 -0.45
N ASN A 105 3.60 9.64 0.88
CA ASN A 105 3.59 10.96 1.51
C ASN A 105 4.94 11.68 1.37
N GLN A 106 6.05 10.95 1.46
CA GLN A 106 7.38 11.50 1.23
C GLN A 106 7.58 11.88 -0.24
N HIS A 107 7.06 11.11 -1.20
CA HIS A 107 7.08 11.45 -2.62
C HIS A 107 6.47 12.83 -2.87
N GLU A 108 5.25 13.05 -2.37
CA GLU A 108 4.53 14.31 -2.55
C GLU A 108 5.19 15.47 -1.80
N LYS A 109 5.67 15.22 -0.58
CA LYS A 109 6.43 16.22 0.18
C LYS A 109 7.74 16.59 -0.52
N ALA A 110 8.47 15.60 -1.05
CA ALA A 110 9.68 15.82 -1.84
C ALA A 110 9.38 16.57 -3.15
N SER A 111 8.25 16.30 -3.81
CA SER A 111 7.79 17.02 -5.00
C SER A 111 7.57 18.50 -4.72
N LEU A 112 6.98 18.84 -3.57
CA LEU A 112 6.88 20.23 -3.11
C LEU A 112 8.27 20.84 -2.83
N LEU A 113 9.14 20.12 -2.12
CA LEU A 113 10.50 20.59 -1.83
C LEU A 113 11.33 20.80 -3.11
N ALA A 114 11.02 20.07 -4.18
CA ALA A 114 11.67 20.21 -5.48
C ALA A 114 11.37 21.55 -6.16
N LEU A 115 10.28 22.23 -5.80
CA LEU A 115 9.92 23.56 -6.32
C LEU A 115 10.75 24.69 -5.71
N ARG A 116 11.59 24.42 -4.70
CA ARG A 116 12.50 25.41 -4.12
C ARG A 116 13.50 25.94 -5.16
N GLU A 117 14.04 27.13 -4.89
CA GLU A 117 15.04 27.75 -5.74
C GLU A 117 16.25 26.81 -5.94
N LYS A 118 16.64 26.62 -7.19
CA LYS A 118 17.84 25.86 -7.57
C LYS A 118 19.06 26.71 -7.24
N VAL A 119 19.95 26.20 -6.40
CA VAL A 119 21.04 26.98 -5.80
C VAL A 119 22.38 26.75 -6.47
N SER A 120 22.54 25.68 -7.24
CA SER A 120 23.79 25.38 -7.96
C SER A 120 23.65 25.48 -9.49
N PRO A 121 24.72 25.83 -10.23
CA PRO A 121 24.71 25.79 -11.69
C PRO A 121 24.31 24.42 -12.27
N LEU A 122 24.67 23.32 -11.59
CA LEU A 122 24.30 21.98 -12.03
C LEU A 122 22.80 21.76 -11.92
N GLU A 123 22.17 22.18 -10.82
CA GLU A 123 20.71 22.09 -10.65
C GLU A 123 19.96 22.95 -11.66
N VAL A 124 20.49 24.14 -11.97
CA VAL A 124 19.94 25.04 -12.98
C VAL A 124 20.00 24.38 -14.36
N VAL A 125 21.16 23.87 -14.77
CA VAL A 125 21.36 23.28 -16.10
C VAL A 125 20.62 21.95 -16.27
N THR A 126 20.51 21.14 -15.20
CA THR A 126 19.80 19.85 -15.24
C THR A 126 18.30 19.97 -14.95
N GLU A 127 17.83 21.17 -14.61
CA GLU A 127 16.49 21.45 -14.13
C GLU A 127 15.99 20.49 -13.02
N SER A 128 16.91 20.10 -12.15
CA SER A 128 16.68 19.09 -11.10
C SER A 128 17.41 19.45 -9.81
N ASN A 129 16.92 18.94 -8.68
CA ASN A 129 17.58 19.02 -7.37
C ASN A 129 17.40 17.70 -6.62
N LYS A 130 18.05 17.56 -5.46
CA LYS A 130 18.01 16.33 -4.66
C LYS A 130 16.58 15.87 -4.36
N ALA A 131 15.69 16.79 -4.00
CA ALA A 131 14.30 16.48 -3.68
C ALA A 131 13.53 15.92 -4.88
N LYS A 132 13.76 16.44 -6.10
CA LYS A 132 13.16 15.91 -7.32
C LYS A 132 13.59 14.46 -7.59
N VAL A 133 14.89 14.18 -7.48
CA VAL A 133 15.43 12.83 -7.72
C VAL A 133 14.86 11.83 -6.70
N ILE A 134 14.80 12.20 -5.42
CA ILE A 134 14.23 11.34 -4.37
C ILE A 134 12.73 11.15 -4.57
N SER A 135 11.99 12.21 -4.93
CA SER A 135 10.57 12.12 -5.26
C SER A 135 10.34 11.08 -6.36
N ASP A 136 11.07 11.16 -7.47
CA ASP A 136 10.93 10.22 -8.59
C ASP A 136 11.32 8.78 -8.21
N LEU A 137 12.30 8.61 -7.31
CA LEU A 137 12.69 7.30 -6.76
C LEU A 137 11.57 6.69 -5.91
N LEU A 138 11.07 7.43 -4.92
CA LEU A 138 10.01 6.99 -4.00
C LEU A 138 8.75 6.58 -4.76
N LYS A 139 8.41 7.30 -5.84
CA LYS A 139 7.29 6.94 -6.69
C LYS A 139 7.40 5.57 -7.31
N LYS A 140 8.61 5.18 -7.72
CA LYS A 140 8.83 3.85 -8.31
C LYS A 140 8.72 2.79 -7.23
N ILE A 141 9.34 3.03 -6.08
CA ILE A 141 9.38 2.08 -4.96
C ILE A 141 7.98 1.83 -4.42
N PHE A 142 7.20 2.85 -4.06
CA PHE A 142 5.86 2.62 -3.48
C PHE A 142 4.90 1.89 -4.43
N MET A 143 5.09 2.00 -5.75
CA MET A 143 4.31 1.24 -6.72
C MET A 143 4.69 -0.25 -6.70
N VAL A 144 5.96 -0.57 -6.46
CA VAL A 144 6.42 -1.95 -6.26
C VAL A 144 5.89 -2.50 -4.92
N GLU A 145 5.89 -1.71 -3.85
CA GLU A 145 5.32 -2.13 -2.56
C GLU A 145 3.82 -2.45 -2.66
N MET A 146 3.07 -1.73 -3.51
CA MET A 146 1.67 -2.09 -3.80
C MET A 146 1.54 -3.49 -4.43
N GLU A 147 2.48 -3.89 -5.31
CA GLU A 147 2.53 -5.24 -5.87
C GLU A 147 2.93 -6.29 -4.82
N HIS A 148 3.84 -5.95 -3.90
CA HIS A 148 4.20 -6.82 -2.78
C HIS A 148 2.99 -7.08 -1.88
N LEU A 149 2.30 -6.02 -1.47
CA LEU A 149 1.07 -6.10 -0.67
C LEU A 149 0.02 -6.99 -1.34
N GLU A 150 -0.20 -6.82 -2.65
CA GLU A 150 -1.13 -7.64 -3.43
C GLU A 150 -0.75 -9.14 -3.38
N LYS A 151 0.50 -9.48 -3.73
CA LYS A 151 0.99 -10.87 -3.76
C LYS A 151 0.88 -11.54 -2.40
N ILE A 152 1.29 -10.86 -1.33
CA ILE A 152 1.25 -11.41 0.03
C ILE A 152 -0.20 -11.59 0.48
N SER A 153 -1.08 -10.63 0.19
CA SER A 153 -2.49 -10.71 0.56
C SER A 153 -3.21 -11.82 -0.18
N GLU A 154 -2.99 -11.93 -1.50
CA GLU A 154 -3.51 -13.04 -2.32
C GLU A 154 -3.06 -14.38 -1.73
N ARG A 155 -1.78 -14.49 -1.36
CA ARG A 155 -1.25 -15.74 -0.79
C ARG A 155 -1.94 -16.11 0.52
N ILE A 156 -2.18 -15.14 1.42
CA ILE A 156 -2.88 -15.38 2.69
C ILE A 156 -4.32 -15.83 2.43
N TYR A 157 -5.05 -15.15 1.56
CA TYR A 157 -6.45 -15.48 1.25
C TYR A 157 -6.60 -16.81 0.52
N LEU A 158 -5.69 -17.17 -0.39
CA LEU A 158 -5.65 -18.49 -1.04
C LEU A 158 -5.45 -19.63 -0.04
N LEU A 159 -4.88 -19.33 1.13
CA LEU A 159 -4.70 -20.27 2.23
C LEU A 159 -5.85 -20.21 3.25
N GLU A 160 -6.91 -19.45 2.96
CA GLU A 160 -8.06 -19.12 3.83
C GLU A 160 -7.65 -18.48 5.16
N GLY A 161 -6.56 -17.70 5.14
CA GLY A 161 -6.24 -16.77 6.22
C GLY A 161 -6.87 -15.40 5.99
N GLU A 162 -6.76 -14.53 7.00
CA GLU A 162 -7.25 -13.15 6.94
C GLU A 162 -6.10 -12.16 7.00
N CYS A 163 -6.18 -11.11 6.19
CA CYS A 163 -5.18 -10.05 6.15
C CYS A 163 -5.50 -8.93 7.16
N THR A 164 -4.46 -8.37 7.76
CA THR A 164 -4.53 -7.11 8.49
C THR A 164 -4.71 -5.94 7.52
N VAL A 165 -5.35 -4.89 7.99
CA VAL A 165 -5.49 -3.59 7.29
C VAL A 165 -4.77 -2.46 8.03
N THR A 166 -4.09 -2.80 9.14
CA THR A 166 -3.43 -1.83 10.01
C THR A 166 -1.94 -1.81 9.69
N PRO A 167 -1.35 -0.63 9.41
CA PRO A 167 0.10 -0.52 9.22
C PRO A 167 0.85 -0.78 10.51
N ASP A 168 1.97 -1.49 10.41
CA ASP A 168 2.94 -1.68 11.49
C ASP A 168 4.34 -1.86 10.90
N PRO A 169 5.32 -0.98 11.24
CA PRO A 169 5.22 0.16 12.16
C PRO A 169 4.29 1.27 11.65
N ILE A 170 3.98 2.26 12.49
CA ILE A 170 3.26 3.46 12.03
C ILE A 170 4.16 4.24 11.05
N PRO A 171 3.65 4.68 9.88
CA PRO A 171 4.42 5.44 8.90
C PRO A 171 5.07 6.72 9.47
N GLN A 172 6.31 6.98 9.08
CA GLN A 172 7.07 8.17 9.48
C GLN A 172 7.52 8.96 8.26
N VAL A 173 6.94 10.13 8.04
CA VAL A 173 7.21 10.92 6.82
C VAL A 173 8.52 11.71 6.91
N GLY A 174 8.88 12.28 8.06
CA GLY A 174 10.04 13.17 8.18
C GLY A 174 9.82 14.56 7.52
N GLU A 175 10.86 15.40 7.46
CA GLU A 175 10.76 16.80 6.99
C GLU A 175 11.60 17.11 5.76
N THR A 176 12.75 16.47 5.61
CA THR A 176 13.73 16.75 4.56
C THR A 176 14.00 15.54 3.70
N ALA A 177 14.54 15.77 2.50
CA ALA A 177 15.04 14.72 1.62
C ALA A 177 16.01 13.74 2.32
N ASP A 178 16.81 14.23 3.26
CA ASP A 178 17.73 13.39 4.04
C ASP A 178 17.02 12.56 5.10
N ASP A 179 15.91 13.07 5.67
CA ASP A 179 15.10 12.29 6.60
C ASP A 179 14.40 11.15 5.88
N PHE A 180 13.86 11.40 4.68
CA PHE A 180 13.13 10.41 3.88
C PHE A 180 14.04 9.21 3.63
N VAL A 181 15.19 9.44 2.97
CA VAL A 181 16.16 8.40 2.65
C VAL A 181 16.59 7.60 3.89
N LYS A 182 16.81 8.24 5.04
CA LYS A 182 17.20 7.54 6.27
C LYS A 182 16.08 6.66 6.83
N LEU A 183 14.85 7.17 6.86
CA LEU A 183 13.69 6.45 7.35
C LEU A 183 13.37 5.26 6.44
N ASP A 184 13.48 5.45 5.14
CA ASP A 184 13.13 4.44 4.14
C ASP A 184 14.22 3.36 4.09
N HIS A 185 15.49 3.74 4.14
CA HIS A 185 16.60 2.79 4.28
C HIS A 185 16.47 1.89 5.53
N GLU A 186 16.01 2.44 6.66
CA GLU A 186 15.74 1.63 7.86
C GLU A 186 14.50 0.74 7.70
N ALA A 187 13.44 1.24 7.05
CA ALA A 187 12.25 0.45 6.74
C ALA A 187 12.61 -0.76 5.85
N GLU A 188 13.40 -0.55 4.80
CA GLU A 188 13.90 -1.64 3.93
C GLU A 188 14.74 -2.66 4.70
N ASN A 189 15.63 -2.20 5.58
CA ASN A 189 16.41 -3.10 6.42
C ASN A 189 15.52 -3.98 7.31
N ILE A 190 14.49 -3.40 7.92
CA ILE A 190 13.53 -4.13 8.76
C ILE A 190 12.74 -5.14 7.93
N ALA A 191 12.27 -4.76 6.74
CA ALA A 191 11.53 -5.61 5.81
C ALA A 191 12.39 -6.81 5.36
N ILE A 192 13.63 -6.57 4.90
CA ILE A 192 14.57 -7.63 4.49
C ILE A 192 14.80 -8.65 5.62
N VAL A 193 15.02 -8.17 6.84
CA VAL A 193 15.22 -9.06 8.00
C VAL A 193 13.97 -9.89 8.29
N LEU A 194 12.78 -9.28 8.25
CA LEU A 194 11.51 -9.98 8.43
C LEU A 194 11.27 -11.02 7.33
N TYR A 195 11.51 -10.66 6.08
CA TYR A 195 11.19 -11.52 4.93
C TYR A 195 12.13 -12.71 4.86
N ARG A 196 13.41 -12.55 5.24
CA ARG A 196 14.31 -13.69 5.44
C ARG A 196 13.84 -14.64 6.55
N GLN A 197 13.21 -14.14 7.61
CA GLN A 197 12.57 -15.00 8.63
C GLN A 197 11.38 -15.77 8.04
N ILE A 198 10.56 -15.11 7.22
CA ILE A 198 9.44 -15.74 6.51
C ILE A 198 9.92 -16.84 5.57
N ILE A 199 10.95 -16.58 4.76
CA ILE A 199 11.57 -17.57 3.87
C ILE A 199 12.02 -18.81 4.65
N ALA A 200 12.70 -18.61 5.78
CA ALA A 200 13.19 -19.70 6.62
C ALA A 200 12.04 -20.52 7.22
N GLU A 201 10.98 -19.87 7.71
CA GLU A 201 9.82 -20.56 8.27
C GLU A 201 9.00 -21.28 7.18
N ALA A 202 8.84 -20.67 6.01
CA ALA A 202 8.21 -21.28 4.85
C ALA A 202 8.96 -22.56 4.42
N LEU A 203 10.29 -22.50 4.33
CA LEU A 203 11.13 -23.65 4.02
C LEU A 203 10.97 -24.76 5.05
N LYS A 204 11.01 -24.43 6.35
CA LYS A 204 10.84 -25.39 7.45
C LYS A 204 9.49 -26.10 7.42
N ARG A 205 8.43 -25.39 7.01
CA ARG A 205 7.07 -25.94 6.88
C ARG A 205 6.83 -26.69 5.57
N GLY A 206 7.73 -26.55 4.60
CA GLY A 206 7.56 -27.10 3.25
C GLY A 206 6.67 -26.26 2.33
N ASP A 207 6.34 -25.01 2.72
CA ASP A 207 5.60 -24.09 1.86
C ASP A 207 6.53 -23.52 0.77
N THR A 208 6.60 -24.26 -0.33
CA THR A 208 7.47 -23.91 -1.47
C THR A 208 7.01 -22.65 -2.20
N THR A 209 5.70 -22.38 -2.25
CA THR A 209 5.15 -21.24 -2.97
C THR A 209 5.45 -19.95 -2.23
N THR A 210 5.15 -19.88 -0.93
CA THR A 210 5.45 -18.70 -0.12
C THR A 210 6.95 -18.45 -0.05
N ARG A 211 7.77 -19.49 0.10
CA ARG A 211 9.24 -19.35 0.10
C ARG A 211 9.74 -18.66 -1.17
N ARG A 212 9.34 -19.13 -2.36
CA ARG A 212 9.79 -18.56 -3.63
C ARG A 212 9.29 -17.12 -3.82
N MET A 213 8.03 -16.86 -3.49
CA MET A 213 7.46 -15.53 -3.56
C MET A 213 8.24 -14.52 -2.71
N PHE A 214 8.57 -14.87 -1.46
CA PHE A 214 9.38 -14.00 -0.61
C PHE A 214 10.85 -13.93 -1.01
N GLU A 215 11.42 -14.97 -1.64
CA GLU A 215 12.76 -14.88 -2.26
C GLU A 215 12.78 -13.81 -3.35
N ASP A 216 11.75 -13.75 -4.20
CA ASP A 216 11.64 -12.73 -5.25
C ASP A 216 11.44 -11.33 -4.64
N ILE A 217 10.55 -11.18 -3.65
CA ILE A 217 10.31 -9.89 -2.96
C ILE A 217 11.59 -9.39 -2.28
N VAL A 218 12.32 -10.25 -1.56
CA VAL A 218 13.57 -9.84 -0.87
C VAL A 218 14.62 -9.30 -1.84
N LEU A 219 14.68 -9.80 -3.08
CA LEU A 219 15.58 -9.24 -4.08
C LEU A 219 15.19 -7.81 -4.45
N GLN A 220 13.89 -7.52 -4.51
CA GLN A 220 13.37 -6.18 -4.78
C GLN A 220 13.66 -5.23 -3.60
N GLU A 221 13.47 -5.69 -2.35
CA GLU A 221 13.82 -4.88 -1.18
C GLU A 221 15.31 -4.61 -1.06
N GLU A 222 16.17 -5.57 -1.44
CA GLU A 222 17.60 -5.33 -1.50
C GLU A 222 17.93 -4.24 -2.53
N GLU A 223 17.27 -4.22 -3.69
CA GLU A 223 17.43 -3.14 -4.68
C GLU A 223 16.95 -1.78 -4.14
N HIS A 224 15.82 -1.73 -3.44
CA HIS A 224 15.32 -0.53 -2.76
C HIS A 224 16.32 -0.03 -1.71
N TYR A 225 16.81 -0.93 -0.86
CA TYR A 225 17.80 -0.65 0.18
C TYR A 225 19.05 -0.01 -0.40
N TRP A 226 19.63 -0.59 -1.47
CA TRP A 226 20.81 -0.03 -2.12
C TRP A 226 20.53 1.33 -2.76
N ALA A 227 19.35 1.51 -3.36
CA ALA A 227 18.97 2.78 -3.95
C ALA A 227 18.92 3.92 -2.91
N PHE A 228 18.52 3.65 -1.67
CA PHE A 228 18.59 4.63 -0.58
C PHE A 228 19.99 4.78 0.00
N ASP A 229 20.72 3.68 0.17
CA ASP A 229 22.10 3.67 0.70
C ASP A 229 23.06 4.52 -0.15
N ASP A 230 22.88 4.57 -1.47
CA ASP A 230 23.63 5.44 -2.39
C ASP A 230 23.54 6.94 -2.04
N PHE A 231 22.48 7.38 -1.35
CA PHE A 231 22.33 8.77 -0.91
C PHE A 231 22.90 9.04 0.49
N LEU A 232 23.24 8.01 1.26
CA LEU A 232 23.75 8.10 2.63
C LEU A 232 25.27 8.04 2.74
N ARG A 233 25.97 7.74 1.64
CA ARG A 233 27.43 7.56 1.57
C ARG A 233 28.19 8.76 1.01
#